data_AF-A0A9P6ZHB7-F1
#
_entry.id   AF-A0A9P6ZHB7-F1
#
_cell.length_a   1.000
_cell.length_b   1.000
_cell.length_c   1.000
_cell.angle_alpha   90.00
_cell.angle_beta   90.00
_cell.angle_gamma   90.00
#
_symmetry.space_group_name_H-M   'P 1'
#
loop_
_entity.id
_entity.type
_entity.pdbx_description
1 polymer ?
#
loop_
_entity_poly.entity_id
_entity_poly.type
_entity_poly.pdbx_seq_one_letter_code
_entity_poly.pdbx_strand_id
1 'polypeptide(L)' 'HSAVSTFFVPSDLSGIGGMKHEHICVSPNWRNGHAHKDCVFVIIDPNAHGMRGMDV' A
#
# COMPACT_ATOMS: atom_id res chain seq x y z
N HIS A 1 5.10 -14.27 -1.85
CA HIS A 1 5.89 -13.22 -1.18
C HIS A 1 4.91 -12.24 -0.55
N SER A 2 5.19 -11.76 0.64
CA SER A 2 4.38 -10.72 1.28
C SER A 2 5.26 -9.82 2.14
N ALA A 3 4.76 -8.62 2.38
CA ALA A 3 5.36 -7.62 3.25
C ALA A 3 4.24 -6.93 4.05
N VAL A 4 4.58 -6.38 5.21
CA VAL A 4 3.65 -5.59 6.02
C VAL A 4 4.24 -4.20 6.20
N SER A 5 3.45 -3.17 5.93
CA SER A 5 3.79 -1.78 6.22
C SER A 5 3.03 -1.33 7.45
N THR A 6 3.74 -0.81 8.45
CA THR A 6 3.15 -0.25 9.67
C THR A 6 3.48 1.22 9.75
N PHE A 7 2.46 2.07 9.85
CA PHE A 7 2.62 3.51 9.87
C PHE A 7 1.53 4.18 10.71
N PHE A 8 1.85 5.38 11.23
CA PHE A 8 0.91 6.17 12.01
C PHE A 8 0.03 6.99 11.07
N VAL A 9 -1.28 6.81 11.19
CA VAL A 9 -2.30 7.58 10.49
C VAL A 9 -3.35 8.00 11.51
N PRO A 10 -3.39 9.28 11.92
CA PRO A 10 -4.44 9.78 12.81
C PRO A 10 -5.73 9.97 12.02
N SER A 11 -6.36 8.86 11.62
CA SER A 11 -7.66 8.83 10.94
C SER A 11 -8.62 7.90 11.69
N ASP A 12 -9.92 8.15 11.58
CA ASP A 12 -10.95 7.33 12.23
C ASP A 12 -10.87 5.85 11.83
N LEU A 13 -10.36 5.57 10.62
CA LEU A 13 -10.15 4.20 10.10
C LEU A 13 -8.99 3.46 10.79
N SER A 14 -8.08 4.17 11.45
CA SER A 14 -6.87 3.59 12.05
C SER A 14 -7.06 3.08 13.47
N GLY A 15 -8.29 3.12 13.99
CA GLY A 15 -8.63 2.64 15.33
C GLY A 15 -7.94 3.41 16.47
N ILE A 16 -8.09 2.88 17.69
CA ILE A 16 -7.54 3.49 18.91
C ILE A 16 -6.01 3.44 18.86
N GLY A 17 -5.37 4.60 18.95
CA GLY A 17 -3.91 4.73 18.91
C GLY A 17 -3.33 5.10 17.53
N GLY A 18 -4.16 5.21 16.49
CA GLY A 18 -3.77 5.79 15.20
C GLY A 18 -2.73 4.98 14.40
N MET A 19 -2.42 3.75 14.81
CA MET A 19 -1.48 2.88 14.10
C MET A 19 -2.20 2.04 13.06
N LYS A 20 -1.76 2.11 11.81
CA LYS A 20 -2.32 1.33 10.70
C LYS A 20 -1.31 0.30 10.18
N HIS A 21 -1.80 -0.88 9.84
CA HIS A 21 -1.04 -1.97 9.26
C HIS A 21 -1.64 -2.32 7.90
N GLU A 22 -0.83 -2.33 6.85
CA GLU A 22 -1.25 -2.73 5.50
C GLU A 22 -0.45 -3.96 5.07
N HIS A 23 -1.16 -5.01 4.66
CA HIS A 23 -0.55 -6.25 4.19
C HIS A 23 -0.47 -6.22 2.66
N ILE A 24 0.74 -6.38 2.15
CA ILE A 24 1.06 -6.33 0.72
C ILE A 24 1.43 -7.75 0.30
N CYS A 25 0.69 -8.33 -0.63
CA CYS A 25 0.88 -9.70 -1.08
C CYS A 25 1.19 -9.80 -2.58
N VAL A 26 1.97 -10.83 -2.91
CA VAL A 26 2.15 -11.32 -4.27
C VAL A 26 1.64 -12.76 -4.32
N SER A 27 0.54 -12.95 -5.05
CA SER A 27 -0.05 -14.24 -5.39
C SER A 27 0.36 -14.62 -6.81
N PRO A 28 1.34 -15.53 -7.01
CA PRO A 28 1.84 -15.87 -8.34
C PRO A 28 0.80 -16.58 -9.22
N ASN A 29 -0.22 -17.19 -8.61
CA ASN A 29 -1.37 -17.75 -9.32
C ASN A 29 -2.63 -17.43 -8.50
N TRP A 30 -3.38 -16.42 -8.94
CA TRP A 30 -4.61 -15.99 -8.27
C TRP A 30 -5.83 -16.50 -9.05
N ARG A 31 -6.70 -17.26 -8.38
CA ARG A 31 -7.93 -17.84 -8.98
C ARG A 31 -7.68 -18.63 -10.27
N ASN A 32 -6.61 -19.42 -10.33
CA ASN A 32 -6.16 -20.13 -11.53
C ASN A 32 -5.85 -19.22 -12.74
N GLY A 33 -5.60 -17.94 -12.48
CA GLY A 33 -5.29 -16.94 -13.48
C GLY A 33 -3.89 -16.38 -13.34
N HIS A 34 -3.73 -15.13 -13.76
CA HIS A 34 -2.46 -14.43 -13.72
C HIS A 34 -2.01 -14.11 -12.29
N ALA A 35 -0.72 -13.79 -12.15
CA ALA A 35 -0.19 -13.31 -10.89
C ALA A 35 -0.91 -12.03 -10.47
N HIS A 36 -1.37 -11.99 -9.23
CA HIS A 36 -1.89 -10.79 -8.58
C HIS A 36 -0.81 -10.23 -7.66
N LYS A 37 -0.47 -8.96 -7.84
CA LYS A 37 0.49 -8.24 -6.99
C LYS A 37 -0.22 -7.03 -6.42
N ASP A 38 -0.20 -6.90 -5.11
CA ASP A 38 -0.63 -5.68 -4.47
C ASP A 38 0.43 -4.60 -4.79
N CYS A 39 -0.01 -3.47 -5.35
CA CYS A 39 0.86 -2.34 -5.66
C CYS A 39 0.70 -1.26 -4.59
N VAL A 40 1.82 -0.72 -4.13
CA VAL A 40 1.85 0.42 -3.21
C VAL A 40 2.55 1.56 -3.92
N PHE A 41 1.98 2.75 -3.82
CA PHE A 41 2.57 3.95 -4.40
C PHE A 41 3.42 4.68 -3.36
N VAL A 42 4.64 5.03 -3.74
CA VAL A 42 5.55 5.86 -2.94
C VAL A 42 5.60 7.27 -3.51
N ILE A 43 5.58 8.28 -2.63
CA ILE A 43 5.71 9.68 -3.05
C ILE A 43 7.17 9.98 -3.35
N ILE A 44 7.47 10.24 -4.62
CA ILE A 44 8.81 10.60 -5.11
C ILE A 44 8.95 12.12 -5.33
N ASP A 45 7.86 12.82 -5.65
CA ASP A 45 7.83 14.28 -5.75
C ASP A 45 6.57 14.82 -5.04
N PRO A 46 6.72 15.42 -3.85
CA PRO A 46 5.60 15.94 -3.09
C PRO A 46 4.99 17.22 -3.71
N ASN A 47 5.67 17.87 -4.65
CA ASN A 47 5.16 19.07 -5.31
C ASN A 47 4.34 18.75 -6.56
N ALA A 48 4.49 17.54 -7.10
CA ALA A 48 3.71 17.10 -8.25
C ALA A 48 2.24 16.81 -7.85
N HIS A 49 1.31 17.21 -8.71
CA HIS A 49 -0.11 17.05 -8.44
C HIS A 49 -0.57 15.59 -8.51
N GLY A 50 -1.21 15.13 -7.43
CA GLY A 50 -1.86 13.82 -7.36
C GLY A 50 -0.88 12.67 -7.61
N MET A 51 -1.28 11.70 -8.43
CA MET A 51 -0.47 10.50 -8.73
C MET A 51 0.77 10.79 -9.58
N ARG A 52 0.95 11.99 -10.13
CA ARG A 52 2.14 12.33 -10.94
C ARG A 52 3.43 12.39 -10.10
N GLY A 53 3.29 12.56 -8.79
CA GLY A 53 4.40 12.55 -7.84
C GLY A 53 4.66 11.18 -7.22
N MET A 54 4.07 10.10 -7.77
CA MET A 54 4.09 8.77 -7.15
C MET A 54 4.68 7.72 -8.10
N ASP A 55 5.34 6.70 -7.54
CA ASP A 55 5.91 5.56 -8.27
C ASP A 55 5.59 4.22 -7.57
N VAL A 56 5.79 3.09 -8.26
CA VAL A 56 5.53 1.71 -7.76
C VAL A 56 6.82 0.92 -7.58
#